data_AF-A0A2K3N0M7-F1
#
_entry.id   AF-A0A2K3N0M7-F1
#
_cell.length_a   1.000
_cell.length_b   1.000
_cell.length_c   1.000
_cell.angle_alpha   90.00
_cell.angle_beta   90.00
_cell.angle_gamma   90.00
#
_symmetry.space_group_name_H-M   'P 1'
#
loop_
_entity.id
_entity.type
_entity.pdbx_description
1 polymer ?
#
loop_
_entity_poly.entity_id
_entity_poly.type
_entity_poly.pdbx_seq_one_letter_code
_entity_poly.pdbx_strand_id
1 'polypeptide(L)'
;MNTAEENGKTSTRIIQVRFITNLPEPFKLSNPPTISIPSDLTRFGLSSIVNGLLKSNDEDYETEAFDFLIDGEFVRMSLEQFLLAKGISAERILEIEYTRAVAPRKEEDPSLHDDWVSAVDGSSSRFILTGCYDGFGRVWKGPGLCTHILEGHSDGVTAVSVFNPEGILTITTEVVAMCGTTATTRNCNAMTFRVAPRSHYAAIEAAID
;
A
#
# COMPACT_ATOMS: atom_id res chain seq x y z
N MET A 1 -12.89 -6.69 -61.05
CA MET A 1 -11.99 -5.74 -60.39
C MET A 1 -11.38 -6.46 -59.20
N ASN A 2 -10.10 -6.81 -59.30
CA ASN A 2 -9.34 -7.38 -58.19
C ASN A 2 -8.88 -6.22 -57.30
N THR A 3 -9.33 -6.19 -56.06
CA THR A 3 -8.70 -5.37 -55.01
C THR A 3 -7.94 -6.33 -54.12
N ALA A 4 -6.62 -6.30 -54.27
CA ALA A 4 -5.69 -7.00 -53.40
C ALA A 4 -5.70 -6.31 -52.03
N GLU A 5 -6.09 -7.04 -50.98
CA GLU A 5 -5.74 -6.68 -49.61
C GLU A 5 -4.25 -7.03 -49.41
N GLU A 6 -3.39 -6.01 -49.49
CA GLU A 6 -2.02 -6.11 -49.01
C GLU A 6 -2.05 -6.29 -47.49
N ASN A 7 -1.90 -7.55 -47.06
CA ASN A 7 -1.51 -7.88 -45.69
C ASN A 7 -0.07 -7.37 -45.46
N GLY A 8 0.06 -6.11 -45.07
CA GLY A 8 1.30 -5.52 -44.57
C GLY A 8 1.72 -6.22 -43.29
N LYS A 9 2.60 -7.22 -43.42
CA LYS A 9 3.23 -7.90 -42.29
C LYS A 9 4.20 -6.94 -41.62
N THR A 10 3.72 -6.13 -40.67
CA THR A 10 4.58 -5.27 -39.84
C THR A 10 5.54 -6.17 -39.07
N SER A 11 6.81 -6.17 -39.47
CA SER A 11 7.86 -6.91 -38.77
C SER A 11 8.04 -6.30 -37.38
N THR A 12 7.67 -7.04 -36.33
CA THR A 12 7.89 -6.60 -34.95
C THR A 12 9.39 -6.54 -34.68
N ARG A 13 9.88 -5.37 -34.26
CA ARG A 13 11.28 -5.19 -33.91
C ARG A 13 11.59 -6.02 -32.66
N ILE A 14 12.67 -6.78 -32.69
CA ILE A 14 13.14 -7.56 -31.54
C ILE A 14 14.22 -6.74 -30.83
N ILE A 15 14.16 -6.67 -29.51
CA ILE A 15 15.08 -5.91 -28.66
C ILE A 15 15.66 -6.80 -27.57
N GLN A 16 16.90 -6.52 -27.16
CA GLN A 16 17.55 -7.23 -26.05
C GLN A 16 17.28 -6.50 -24.74
N VAL A 17 16.81 -7.23 -23.74
CA VAL A 17 16.45 -6.67 -22.43
C VAL A 17 17.04 -7.49 -21.29
N ARG A 18 17.16 -6.83 -20.14
CA ARG A 18 17.48 -7.46 -18.86
C ARG A 18 16.52 -6.94 -17.81
N PHE A 19 15.87 -7.84 -17.09
CA PHE A 19 14.98 -7.47 -16.00
C PHE A 19 15.77 -7.30 -14.71
N ILE A 20 15.55 -6.17 -14.03
CA ILE A 20 16.15 -5.86 -12.73
C ILE A 20 15.04 -5.48 -11.75
N THR A 21 15.30 -5.60 -10.44
CA THR A 21 14.34 -5.19 -9.44
C THR A 21 15.02 -4.79 -8.14
N ASN A 22 14.35 -3.89 -7.40
CA ASN A 22 14.69 -3.55 -6.03
C ASN A 22 13.85 -4.33 -5.00
N LEU A 23 12.92 -5.17 -5.45
CA LEU A 23 12.10 -6.02 -4.57
C LEU A 23 12.96 -7.05 -3.83
N PRO A 24 12.60 -7.43 -2.59
CA PRO A 24 13.28 -8.50 -1.86
C PRO A 24 12.96 -9.89 -2.46
N GLU A 25 13.62 -10.94 -1.95
CA GLU A 25 13.21 -12.32 -2.20
C GLU A 25 11.71 -12.52 -1.87
N PRO A 26 10.97 -13.36 -2.62
CA PRO A 26 11.41 -14.29 -3.68
C PRO A 26 11.43 -13.66 -5.09
N PHE A 27 11.27 -12.33 -5.20
CA PHE A 27 11.12 -11.66 -6.49
C PHE A 27 12.46 -11.39 -7.19
N LYS A 28 13.59 -11.78 -6.62
CA LYS A 28 14.91 -11.55 -7.22
C LYS A 28 15.31 -12.74 -8.07
N LEU A 29 15.84 -12.43 -9.25
CA LEU A 29 16.51 -13.42 -10.08
C LEU A 29 17.98 -13.51 -9.64
N SER A 30 18.41 -14.68 -9.18
CA SER A 30 19.80 -14.92 -8.74
C SER A 30 20.84 -14.59 -9.83
N ASN A 31 20.47 -14.82 -11.11
CA ASN A 31 21.28 -14.44 -12.26
C ASN A 31 20.35 -13.98 -13.41
N PRO A 32 20.09 -12.67 -13.55
CA PRO A 32 19.11 -12.18 -14.51
C PRO A 32 19.61 -12.39 -15.96
N PRO A 33 18.94 -13.23 -16.77
CA PRO A 33 19.37 -13.49 -18.14
C PRO A 33 19.14 -12.26 -19.02
N THR A 34 19.98 -12.11 -20.04
CA THR A 34 19.68 -11.19 -21.15
C THR A 34 18.83 -11.94 -22.16
N ILE A 35 17.62 -11.45 -22.42
CA ILE A 35 16.65 -12.11 -23.29
C ILE A 35 16.25 -11.21 -24.46
N SER A 36 15.82 -11.80 -25.56
CA SER A 36 15.31 -11.07 -26.72
C SER A 36 13.79 -11.12 -26.74
N ILE A 37 13.14 -9.96 -26.78
CA ILE A 37 11.68 -9.84 -26.75
C ILE A 37 11.17 -8.94 -27.89
N PRO A 38 9.94 -9.14 -28.36
CA PRO A 38 9.29 -8.19 -29.26
C PRO A 38 9.09 -6.82 -28.59
N SER A 39 9.29 -5.73 -29.34
CA SER A 39 9.12 -4.37 -28.83
C SER A 39 7.66 -3.92 -28.73
N ASP A 40 6.72 -4.63 -29.35
CA ASP A 40 5.29 -4.33 -29.28
C ASP A 40 4.66 -4.80 -27.95
N LEU A 41 5.43 -5.48 -27.10
CA LEU A 41 4.97 -5.91 -25.79
C LEU A 41 4.55 -4.72 -24.92
N THR A 42 3.39 -4.90 -24.28
CA THR A 42 2.84 -4.01 -23.26
C THR A 42 3.13 -4.55 -21.87
N ARG A 43 2.75 -3.79 -20.84
CA ARG A 43 2.80 -4.20 -19.43
C ARG A 43 2.39 -5.65 -19.18
N PHE A 44 1.28 -6.11 -19.78
CA PHE A 44 0.77 -7.45 -19.53
C PHE A 44 1.74 -8.53 -20.05
N GLY A 45 2.25 -8.36 -21.27
CA GLY A 45 3.21 -9.28 -21.87
C GLY A 45 4.54 -9.33 -21.11
N LEU A 46 5.05 -8.16 -20.70
CA LEU A 46 6.25 -8.09 -19.85
C LEU A 46 6.03 -8.78 -18.50
N SER A 47 4.85 -8.58 -17.88
CA SER A 47 4.48 -9.25 -16.64
C SER A 47 4.43 -10.77 -16.81
N SER A 48 3.90 -11.27 -17.93
CA SER A 48 3.90 -12.71 -18.20
C SER A 48 5.31 -13.28 -18.32
N ILE A 49 6.24 -12.55 -18.94
CA ILE A 49 7.64 -12.97 -19.07
C ILE A 49 8.33 -13.03 -17.69
N VAL A 50 8.21 -11.97 -16.88
CA VAL A 50 8.81 -11.94 -15.54
C VAL A 50 8.25 -13.07 -14.66
N ASN A 51 6.94 -13.29 -14.68
CA ASN A 51 6.33 -14.41 -13.96
C ASN A 51 6.89 -15.77 -14.40
N GLY A 52 7.10 -15.96 -15.71
CA GLY A 52 7.72 -17.17 -16.25
C GLY A 52 9.15 -17.37 -15.74
N LEU A 53 9.94 -16.29 -15.68
CA LEU A 53 11.31 -16.32 -15.15
C LEU A 53 11.32 -16.63 -13.65
N LEU A 54 10.48 -15.97 -12.85
CA LEU A 54 10.41 -16.18 -11.40
C LEU A 54 9.98 -17.61 -11.06
N LYS A 55 8.96 -18.14 -11.76
CA LYS A 55 8.49 -19.52 -11.56
C LYS A 55 9.54 -20.58 -11.93
N SER A 56 10.47 -20.25 -12.82
CA SER A 56 11.59 -21.15 -13.14
C SER A 56 12.72 -21.11 -12.10
N ASN A 57 12.78 -20.04 -11.30
CA ASN A 57 13.76 -19.87 -10.24
C ASN A 57 13.26 -20.45 -8.90
N ASP A 58 11.95 -20.40 -8.66
CA ASP A 58 11.28 -20.94 -7.48
C ASP A 58 9.94 -21.59 -7.89
N GLU A 59 9.79 -22.91 -7.69
CA GLU A 59 8.58 -23.66 -8.06
C GLU A 59 7.37 -23.29 -7.19
N ASP A 60 7.60 -22.81 -5.96
CA ASP A 60 6.54 -22.40 -5.02
C ASP A 60 6.07 -20.95 -5.28
N TYR A 61 6.64 -20.27 -6.29
CA TYR A 61 6.26 -18.90 -6.65
C TYR A 61 4.83 -18.80 -7.22
N GLU A 62 4.02 -17.92 -6.61
CA GLU A 62 2.72 -17.52 -7.12
C GLU A 62 2.81 -16.30 -8.03
N THR A 63 2.13 -16.36 -9.18
CA THR A 63 2.20 -15.29 -10.19
C THR A 63 1.60 -13.98 -9.68
N GLU A 64 2.32 -12.88 -9.88
CA GLU A 64 1.86 -11.53 -9.52
C GLU A 64 1.84 -10.58 -10.72
N ALA A 65 1.06 -9.50 -10.60
CA ALA A 65 1.07 -8.44 -11.59
C ALA A 65 2.23 -7.47 -11.32
N PHE A 66 2.98 -7.12 -12.36
CA PHE A 66 4.10 -6.18 -12.27
C PHE A 66 3.87 -4.91 -13.11
N ASP A 67 4.46 -3.82 -12.64
CA ASP A 67 4.69 -2.59 -13.40
C ASP A 67 6.18 -2.49 -13.77
N PHE A 68 6.45 -1.75 -14.84
CA PHE A 68 7.77 -1.69 -15.46
C PHE A 68 8.24 -0.25 -15.57
N LEU A 69 9.53 -0.04 -15.30
CA LEU A 69 10.18 1.25 -15.38
C LEU A 69 11.45 1.12 -16.24
N ILE A 70 11.73 2.18 -16.99
CA ILE A 70 12.97 2.39 -17.73
C ILE A 70 13.47 3.77 -17.34
N ASP A 71 14.71 3.89 -16.89
CA ASP A 71 15.30 5.14 -16.39
C ASP A 71 14.44 5.84 -15.31
N GLY A 72 13.76 5.05 -14.47
CA GLY A 72 12.89 5.53 -13.40
C GLY A 72 11.50 5.99 -13.84
N GLU A 73 11.14 5.87 -15.12
CA GLU A 73 9.83 6.24 -15.63
C GLU A 73 8.98 5.03 -16.01
N PHE A 74 7.70 5.07 -15.62
CA PHE A 74 6.77 3.99 -15.87
C PHE A 74 6.42 3.83 -17.35
N VAL A 75 6.51 2.59 -17.83
CA VAL A 75 6.06 2.20 -19.15
C VAL A 75 4.54 2.00 -19.13
N ARG A 76 3.80 2.93 -19.76
CA ARG A 76 2.33 2.92 -19.85
C ARG A 76 1.78 2.58 -21.25
N MET A 77 2.67 2.31 -22.19
CA MET A 77 2.39 1.99 -23.59
C MET A 77 3.20 0.77 -24.03
N SER A 78 3.23 0.42 -25.32
CA SER A 78 4.17 -0.62 -25.78
C SER A 78 5.62 -0.15 -25.62
N LEU A 79 6.58 -1.09 -25.50
CA LEU A 79 7.99 -0.72 -25.41
C LEU A 79 8.45 0.09 -26.64
N GLU A 80 7.99 -0.27 -27.84
CA GLU A 80 8.29 0.45 -29.07
C GLU A 80 7.85 1.92 -28.99
N GLN A 81 6.61 2.17 -28.59
CA GLN A 81 6.08 3.52 -28.44
C GLN A 81 6.82 4.30 -27.35
N PHE A 82 7.14 3.64 -26.23
CA PHE A 82 7.88 4.27 -25.13
C PHE A 82 9.30 4.67 -25.55
N LEU A 83 10.03 3.77 -26.19
CA LEU A 83 11.40 4.01 -26.66
C LEU A 83 11.44 5.13 -27.71
N LEU A 84 10.48 5.16 -28.64
CA LEU A 84 10.34 6.24 -29.62
C LEU A 84 10.04 7.59 -28.95
N ALA A 85 9.11 7.62 -28.00
CA ALA A 85 8.73 8.84 -27.28
C ALA A 85 9.89 9.41 -26.45
N LYS A 86 10.76 8.54 -25.92
CA LYS A 86 11.92 8.94 -25.11
C LYS A 86 13.21 9.08 -25.92
N GLY A 87 13.19 8.77 -27.22
CA GLY A 87 14.39 8.79 -28.06
C GLY A 87 15.46 7.77 -27.62
N ILE A 88 15.04 6.67 -26.98
CA ILE A 88 15.95 5.63 -26.49
C ILE A 88 16.27 4.66 -27.63
N SER A 89 17.56 4.46 -27.90
CA SER A 89 18.01 3.48 -28.90
C SER A 89 17.83 2.06 -28.40
N ALA A 90 17.20 1.20 -29.20
CA ALA A 90 17.05 -0.22 -28.91
C ALA A 90 18.21 -1.09 -29.44
N GLU A 91 19.37 -0.49 -29.73
CA GLU A 91 20.59 -1.20 -30.15
C GLU A 91 21.38 -1.79 -28.97
N ARG A 92 21.17 -1.27 -27.76
CA ARG A 92 21.83 -1.73 -26.54
C ARG A 92 20.87 -2.59 -25.71
N ILE A 93 21.44 -3.36 -24.79
CA ILE A 93 20.66 -4.10 -23.79
C ILE A 93 19.91 -3.06 -22.94
N LEU A 94 18.60 -3.16 -22.93
CA LEU A 94 17.72 -2.29 -22.14
C LEU A 94 17.50 -2.90 -20.76
N GLU A 95 17.84 -2.17 -19.71
CA GLU A 95 17.49 -2.56 -18.35
C GLU A 95 16.06 -2.11 -18.04
N ILE A 96 15.20 -3.08 -17.75
CA ILE A 96 13.80 -2.83 -17.40
C ILE A 96 13.65 -3.20 -15.93
N GLU A 97 13.41 -2.20 -15.09
CA GLU A 97 13.09 -2.41 -13.70
C GLU A 97 11.63 -2.87 -13.58
N TYR A 98 11.37 -3.91 -12.79
CA TYR A 98 10.01 -4.33 -12.44
C TYR A 98 9.74 -4.14 -10.95
N THR A 99 8.51 -3.74 -10.66
CA THR A 99 7.97 -3.58 -9.31
C THR A 99 6.56 -4.16 -9.24
N ARG A 100 6.09 -4.52 -8.04
CA ARG A 100 4.73 -5.06 -7.86
C ARG A 100 3.72 -4.00 -8.29
N ALA A 101 2.74 -4.41 -9.07
CA ALA A 101 1.66 -3.52 -9.45
C ALA A 101 0.83 -3.16 -8.21
N VAL A 102 0.65 -1.86 -7.99
CA VAL A 102 -0.21 -1.40 -6.92
C VAL A 102 -1.65 -1.56 -7.36
N ALA A 103 -2.37 -2.51 -6.74
CA ALA A 103 -3.80 -2.61 -6.95
C ALA A 103 -4.46 -1.27 -6.58
N PRO A 104 -5.42 -0.77 -7.38
CA PRO A 104 -6.23 0.36 -6.98
C PRO A 104 -6.81 0.11 -5.58
N ARG A 105 -6.73 1.11 -4.71
CA ARG A 105 -7.34 1.01 -3.38
C ARG A 105 -8.83 0.77 -3.58
N LYS A 106 -9.34 -0.30 -2.99
CA LYS A 106 -10.78 -0.53 -2.93
C LYS A 106 -11.35 0.45 -1.91
N GLU A 107 -12.45 1.10 -2.26
CA GLU A 107 -13.22 1.87 -1.31
C GLU A 107 -13.96 0.87 -0.41
N GLU A 108 -13.67 0.93 0.89
CA GLU A 108 -14.35 0.17 1.92
C GLU A 108 -15.46 1.04 2.54
N ASP A 109 -16.38 0.41 3.28
CA ASP A 109 -17.46 1.13 3.95
C ASP A 109 -16.92 2.19 4.94
N PRO A 110 -17.50 3.40 4.95
CA PRO A 110 -16.99 4.49 5.77
C PRO A 110 -17.26 4.24 7.27
N SER A 111 -16.29 4.60 8.11
CA SER A 111 -16.48 4.71 9.56
C SER A 111 -17.14 6.06 9.89
N LEU A 112 -18.46 6.05 10.05
CA LEU A 112 -19.27 7.24 10.25
C LEU A 112 -19.05 7.88 11.63
N HIS A 113 -19.03 9.21 11.65
CA HIS A 113 -18.92 10.04 12.85
C HIS A 113 -20.01 11.11 12.82
N ASP A 114 -20.45 11.58 13.99
CA ASP A 114 -21.53 12.57 14.11
C ASP A 114 -21.03 14.02 13.96
N ASP A 115 -19.70 14.22 13.95
CA ASP A 115 -19.04 15.50 13.71
C ASP A 115 -17.68 15.27 13.00
N TRP A 116 -16.90 16.34 12.85
CA TRP A 116 -15.61 16.32 12.18
C TRP A 116 -14.60 15.43 12.90
N VAL A 117 -13.98 14.52 12.13
CA VAL A 117 -12.82 13.76 12.57
C VAL A 117 -11.61 14.66 12.56
N SER A 118 -11.00 14.85 13.73
CA SER A 118 -9.88 15.76 13.95
C SER A 118 -8.52 15.06 13.89
N ALA A 119 -8.47 13.77 14.25
CA ALA A 119 -7.25 12.99 14.34
C ALA A 119 -7.53 11.51 14.07
N VAL A 120 -6.55 10.82 13.48
CA VAL A 120 -6.59 9.38 13.21
C VAL A 120 -5.22 8.78 13.51
N ASP A 121 -5.20 7.62 14.16
CA ASP A 121 -4.01 6.82 14.36
C ASP A 121 -4.28 5.36 13.98
N GLY A 122 -3.50 4.87 12.99
CA GLY A 122 -3.52 3.50 12.50
C GLY A 122 -2.24 2.73 12.81
N SER A 123 -1.47 3.17 13.81
CA SER A 123 -0.19 2.53 14.20
C SER A 123 -0.39 1.14 14.82
N SER A 124 -1.60 0.82 15.29
CA SER A 124 -1.95 -0.53 15.73
C SER A 124 -2.29 -1.42 14.54
N SER A 125 -1.81 -2.66 14.57
CA SER A 125 -2.20 -3.70 13.60
C SER A 125 -3.61 -4.25 13.84
N ARG A 126 -4.28 -3.87 14.94
CA ARG A 126 -5.53 -4.49 15.40
C ARG A 126 -6.74 -3.59 15.27
N PHE A 127 -6.54 -2.28 15.32
CA PHE A 127 -7.61 -1.30 15.25
C PHE A 127 -7.08 0.05 14.75
N ILE A 128 -8.01 0.90 14.36
CA ILE A 128 -7.79 2.31 14.06
C ILE A 128 -8.42 3.12 15.19
N LEU A 129 -7.73 4.15 15.63
CA LEU A 129 -8.23 5.11 16.61
C LEU A 129 -8.58 6.41 15.91
N THR A 130 -9.74 6.98 16.21
CA THR A 130 -10.14 8.30 15.73
C THR A 130 -10.50 9.21 16.90
N GLY A 131 -10.22 10.50 16.75
CA GLY A 131 -10.73 11.56 17.60
C GLY A 131 -11.71 12.43 16.82
N CYS A 132 -12.75 12.91 17.49
CA CYS A 132 -13.83 13.67 16.87
C CYS A 132 -14.17 14.92 17.68
N TYR A 133 -14.66 15.96 16.99
CA TYR A 133 -15.12 17.20 17.60
C TYR A 133 -16.40 17.05 18.42
N ASP A 134 -17.09 15.91 18.31
CA ASP A 134 -18.19 15.52 19.20
C ASP A 134 -17.74 15.20 20.65
N GLY A 135 -16.43 15.24 20.92
CA GLY A 135 -15.83 14.99 22.23
C GLY A 135 -15.48 13.53 22.49
N PHE A 136 -15.69 12.63 21.52
CA PHE A 136 -15.42 11.21 21.67
C PHE A 136 -14.19 10.76 20.88
N GLY A 137 -13.43 9.86 21.50
CA GLY A 137 -12.56 8.95 20.76
C GLY A 137 -13.32 7.71 20.32
N ARG A 138 -12.93 7.07 19.21
CA ARG A 138 -13.52 5.80 18.77
C ARG A 138 -12.46 4.81 18.32
N VAL A 139 -12.67 3.54 18.68
CA VAL A 139 -11.80 2.42 18.29
C VAL A 139 -12.53 1.57 17.26
N TRP A 140 -11.88 1.36 16.11
CA TRP A 140 -12.44 0.69 14.95
C TRP A 140 -11.65 -0.58 14.64
N LYS A 141 -12.29 -1.75 14.66
CA LYS A 141 -11.63 -3.02 14.30
C LYS A 141 -11.65 -3.27 12.78
N GLY A 142 -12.47 -2.53 12.06
CA GLY A 142 -12.60 -2.61 10.61
C GLY A 142 -13.53 -1.52 10.09
N PRO A 143 -13.77 -1.49 8.76
CA PRO A 143 -14.69 -0.55 8.12
C PRO A 143 -16.06 -0.56 8.81
N GLY A 144 -16.52 0.59 9.28
CA GLY A 144 -17.82 0.74 9.96
C GLY A 144 -17.99 0.00 11.29
N LEU A 145 -16.99 -0.77 11.76
CA LEU A 145 -17.08 -1.56 12.99
C LEU A 145 -16.46 -0.83 14.17
N CYS A 146 -17.22 0.10 14.75
CA CYS A 146 -16.87 0.77 16.00
C CYS A 146 -17.02 -0.22 17.17
N THR A 147 -15.93 -0.58 17.83
CA THR A 147 -15.98 -1.47 18.99
C THR A 147 -16.07 -0.70 20.30
N HIS A 148 -15.54 0.52 20.35
CA HIS A 148 -15.56 1.35 21.56
C HIS A 148 -15.72 2.83 21.26
N ILE A 149 -16.40 3.49 22.19
CA ILE A 149 -16.47 4.95 22.31
C ILE A 149 -15.71 5.30 23.60
N LEU A 150 -14.75 6.20 23.47
CA LEU A 150 -13.90 6.67 24.55
C LEU A 150 -14.46 8.01 25.02
N GLU A 151 -15.11 7.97 26.18
CA GLU A 151 -15.75 9.13 26.81
C GLU A 151 -14.83 9.75 27.85
N GLY A 152 -14.87 11.08 28.00
CA GLY A 152 -14.13 11.79 29.05
C GLY A 152 -13.77 13.23 28.72
N HIS A 153 -13.71 13.58 27.43
CA HIS A 153 -13.54 14.97 27.01
C HIS A 153 -14.90 15.67 26.93
N SER A 154 -14.99 16.89 27.47
CA SER A 154 -16.19 17.73 27.41
C SER A 154 -16.21 18.66 26.18
N ASP A 155 -15.16 18.60 25.36
CA ASP A 155 -14.96 19.40 24.15
C ASP A 155 -14.24 18.53 23.11
N GLY A 156 -14.09 19.01 21.89
CA GLY A 156 -13.51 18.26 20.78
C GLY A 156 -12.15 17.63 21.10
N VAL A 157 -12.01 16.35 20.75
CA VAL A 157 -10.71 15.67 20.77
C VAL A 157 -9.91 16.24 19.61
N THR A 158 -8.68 16.68 19.82
CA THR A 158 -7.84 17.29 18.75
C THR A 158 -6.64 16.44 18.35
N ALA A 159 -6.24 15.51 19.22
CA ALA A 159 -5.13 14.61 18.96
C ALA A 159 -5.39 13.26 19.61
N VAL A 160 -5.03 12.20 18.91
CA VAL A 160 -5.09 10.83 19.41
C VAL A 160 -3.78 10.13 19.07
N SER A 161 -3.34 9.22 19.95
CA SER A 161 -2.16 8.39 19.67
C SER A 161 -2.26 7.04 20.37
N VAL A 162 -1.90 5.98 19.66
CA VAL A 162 -1.70 4.63 20.18
C VAL A 162 -0.21 4.45 20.46
N PHE A 163 0.13 4.05 21.68
CA PHE A 163 1.50 3.74 22.05
C PHE A 163 1.58 2.46 22.87
N ASN A 164 2.69 1.75 22.69
CA ASN A 164 3.05 0.59 23.48
C ASN A 164 4.13 1.02 24.47
N PRO A 165 3.83 1.15 25.77
CA PRO A 165 4.85 1.48 26.75
C PRO A 165 5.87 0.33 26.84
N GLU A 166 7.12 0.61 26.48
CA GLU A 166 8.27 -0.27 26.70
C GLU A 166 8.35 -0.63 28.19
N GLY A 167 8.22 -1.93 28.52
CA GLY A 167 8.31 -2.43 29.90
C GLY A 167 7.08 -3.16 30.45
N ILE A 168 5.94 -3.13 29.74
CA ILE A 168 4.80 -4.01 30.07
C ILE A 168 4.97 -5.33 29.32
N LEU A 169 5.54 -6.33 29.99
CA LEU A 169 5.78 -7.70 29.49
C LEU A 169 4.50 -8.52 29.17
N THR A 170 3.35 -7.86 29.05
CA THR A 170 2.13 -8.47 28.53
C THR A 170 1.80 -7.82 27.19
N ILE A 171 2.10 -8.54 26.11
CA ILE A 171 1.87 -8.25 24.67
C ILE A 171 0.40 -7.90 24.33
N THR A 172 -0.46 -7.82 25.34
CA THR A 172 -1.90 -7.77 25.19
C THR A 172 -2.42 -6.32 25.23
N THR A 173 -1.93 -5.45 26.12
CA THR A 173 -2.55 -4.12 26.33
C THR A 173 -1.87 -3.01 25.52
N GLU A 174 -2.61 -2.39 24.59
CA GLU A 174 -2.22 -1.13 23.95
C GLU A 174 -2.78 0.04 24.77
N VAL A 175 -2.01 1.13 24.90
CA VAL A 175 -2.47 2.35 25.55
C VAL A 175 -2.80 3.38 24.48
N VAL A 176 -3.94 4.03 24.66
CA VAL A 176 -4.40 5.11 23.82
C VAL A 176 -4.37 6.39 24.63
N ALA A 177 -3.80 7.47 24.09
CA ALA A 177 -3.91 8.82 24.63
C ALA A 177 -4.76 9.70 23.73
N MET A 178 -5.52 10.61 24.35
CA MET A 178 -6.29 11.64 23.67
C MET A 178 -6.12 12.99 24.36
N CYS A 179 -5.97 14.07 23.61
CA CYS A 179 -6.01 15.44 24.13
C CYS A 179 -7.16 16.23 23.48
N GLY A 180 -7.85 17.04 24.30
CA GLY A 180 -8.90 17.96 23.85
C GLY A 180 -8.52 19.45 23.97
N THR A 181 -9.38 20.32 23.46
CA THR A 181 -9.13 21.76 23.23
C THR A 181 -9.13 22.69 24.44
N THR A 182 -9.23 22.19 25.69
CA THR A 182 -9.51 23.03 26.88
C THR A 182 -8.72 24.35 26.83
N ALA A 183 -9.48 25.44 26.67
CA ALA A 183 -9.03 26.74 26.19
C ALA A 183 -7.91 27.37 27.05
N THR A 184 -6.69 26.91 26.88
CA THR A 184 -5.41 27.60 27.09
C THR A 184 -4.34 26.65 26.56
N THR A 185 -3.50 27.13 25.65
CA THR A 185 -2.47 26.39 24.90
C THR A 185 -1.32 25.84 25.77
N ARG A 186 -1.57 25.51 27.04
CA ARG A 186 -0.60 25.02 28.02
C ARG A 186 -1.03 23.78 28.80
N ASN A 187 -2.32 23.42 28.85
CA ASN A 187 -2.80 22.23 29.54
C ASN A 187 -3.65 21.36 28.60
N CYS A 188 -3.00 20.44 27.89
CA CYS A 188 -3.69 19.29 27.31
C CYS A 188 -4.14 18.40 28.46
N ASN A 189 -5.44 18.28 28.71
CA ASN A 189 -5.95 17.16 29.52
C ASN A 189 -5.78 15.90 28.67
N ALA A 190 -4.63 15.24 28.82
CA ALA A 190 -4.37 13.96 28.17
C ALA A 190 -5.08 12.86 28.96
N MET A 191 -5.99 12.12 28.32
CA MET A 191 -6.66 10.98 28.93
C MET A 191 -6.12 9.69 28.33
N THR A 192 -5.76 8.73 29.18
CA THR A 192 -5.20 7.45 28.76
C THR A 192 -6.17 6.29 29.00
N PHE A 193 -6.36 5.48 27.97
CA PHE A 193 -7.23 4.30 27.98
C PHE A 193 -6.40 3.06 27.67
N ARG A 194 -6.67 1.96 28.40
CA ARG A 194 -6.08 0.65 28.08
C ARG A 194 -7.03 -0.15 27.22
N VAL A 195 -6.56 -0.58 26.05
CA VAL A 195 -7.29 -1.47 25.14
C VAL A 195 -6.74 -2.89 25.32
N ALA A 196 -7.52 -3.75 26.00
CA ALA A 196 -7.17 -5.14 26.24
C ALA A 196 -7.76 -6.07 25.16
N PRO A 197 -7.07 -7.15 24.75
CA PRO A 197 -7.59 -8.12 23.81
C PRO A 197 -8.23 -9.26 24.61
N ARG A 198 -9.57 -9.34 24.67
CA ARG A 198 -10.21 -10.66 24.74
C ARG A 198 -11.67 -10.70 24.28
N SER A 199 -11.96 -11.89 23.77
CA SER A 199 -13.20 -12.39 23.20
C SER A 199 -14.45 -12.00 24.01
N HIS A 200 -15.42 -11.47 23.27
CA HIS A 200 -16.83 -11.26 23.64
C HIS A 200 -17.24 -10.06 24.50
N TYR A 201 -16.38 -9.42 25.29
CA TYR A 201 -16.67 -8.11 25.90
C TYR A 201 -15.34 -7.46 26.27
N ALA A 202 -14.99 -6.34 25.63
CA ALA A 202 -13.78 -5.60 25.97
C ALA A 202 -14.10 -4.56 27.06
N ALA A 203 -13.37 -4.64 28.18
CA ALA A 203 -13.37 -3.63 29.22
C ALA A 203 -12.25 -2.64 28.91
N ILE A 204 -12.60 -1.36 28.79
CA ILE A 204 -11.64 -0.26 28.80
C ILE A 204 -11.68 0.31 30.22
N GLU A 205 -10.55 0.22 30.93
CA GLU A 205 -10.39 0.91 32.20
C GLU A 205 -9.72 2.26 31.92
N ALA A 206 -10.41 3.35 32.27
CA ALA A 206 -9.81 4.68 32.31
C ALA A 206 -8.74 4.68 33.40
N ALA A 207 -7.48 4.88 33.03
CA ALA A 207 -6.45 5.21 33.99
C ALA A 207 -6.51 6.73 34.18
N ILE A 208 -7.13 7.16 35.29
CA ILE A 208 -7.03 8.53 35.78
C ILE A 208 -5.77 8.56 36.64
N ASP A 209 -4.71 9.25 36.20
CA ASP A 209 -3.63 9.69 37.09
C ASP A 209 -4.04 10.96 37.83
#